data_AF-A0AA88XDV2-F1
#
_entry.id   AF-A0AA88XDV2-F1
#
_cell.length_a   1.000
_cell.length_b   1.000
_cell.length_c   1.000
_cell.angle_alpha   90.00
_cell.angle_beta   90.00
_cell.angle_gamma   90.00
#
_symmetry.space_group_name_H-M   'P 1'
#
loop_
_entity.id
_entity.type
_entity.pdbx_description
1 polymer ?
#
loop_
_entity_poly.entity_id
_entity_poly.type
_entity_poly.pdbx_seq_one_letter_code
_entity_poly.pdbx_strand_id
1 'polypeptide(L)'
;MRDADEARYGRTSLLLLNVCPFTLRHVINDYYVKHGYTSLQDFLDKNKHDLYHILNRRCCCRRIQSRVTPMNRSQWDLLFSKNSSSCPKGYTGDCPCQYDAKPGVISDVMDITLCCLFIKNICTRHAGINMSHVDTIRTIRNHIIHAEKAHLDVLTYNGYWNRVRFALLDLANNVSPKVYTDTLNMIQELETRVMNASEIGEIRKLLVDQKRIEVLEEVCILNKHGRSASKSRRQGKIIRMTNFDNDHIPVLSTKSIL
;
A
#
# COMPACT_ATOMS: atom_id res chain seq x y z
N MET A 1 -30.12 8.31 7.64
CA MET A 1 -28.94 9.11 7.24
C MET A 1 -27.64 8.40 7.62
N ARG A 2 -27.44 7.99 8.89
CA ARG A 2 -26.26 7.23 9.34
C ARG A 2 -26.03 5.94 8.54
N ASP A 3 -27.08 5.15 8.31
CA ASP A 3 -26.96 3.86 7.60
C ASP A 3 -26.46 4.00 6.15
N ALA A 4 -26.79 5.10 5.47
CA ALA A 4 -26.35 5.36 4.10
C ALA A 4 -24.86 5.72 4.05
N ASP A 5 -24.37 6.46 5.04
CA ASP A 5 -22.97 6.88 5.12
C ASP A 5 -22.07 5.73 5.60
N GLU A 6 -22.57 4.84 6.46
CA GLU A 6 -21.91 3.58 6.80
C GLU A 6 -21.86 2.62 5.61
N ALA A 7 -22.94 2.52 4.82
CA ALA A 7 -22.95 1.72 3.60
C ALA A 7 -21.93 2.23 2.56
N ARG A 8 -21.82 3.55 2.38
CA ARG A 8 -20.79 4.16 1.51
C ARG A 8 -19.38 3.84 2.00
N TYR A 9 -19.14 3.98 3.30
CA TYR A 9 -17.87 3.57 3.91
C TYR A 9 -17.56 2.08 3.64
N GLY A 10 -18.56 1.21 3.83
CA GLY A 10 -18.43 -0.22 3.58
C GLY A 10 -18.06 -0.54 2.13
N ARG A 11 -18.74 0.07 1.15
CA ARG A 11 -18.43 -0.10 -0.28
C ARG A 11 -17.03 0.38 -0.61
N THR A 12 -16.64 1.58 -0.19
CA THR A 12 -15.28 2.10 -0.43
C THR A 12 -14.23 1.20 0.21
N SER A 13 -14.51 0.66 1.39
CA SER A 13 -13.61 -0.28 2.06
C SER A 13 -13.47 -1.59 1.28
N LEU A 14 -14.55 -2.16 0.76
CA LEU A 14 -14.49 -3.37 -0.08
C LEU A 14 -13.76 -3.12 -1.41
N LEU A 15 -13.96 -1.94 -2.01
CA LEU A 15 -13.21 -1.53 -3.20
C LEU A 15 -11.70 -1.60 -2.92
N LEU A 16 -11.27 -1.08 -1.77
CA LEU A 16 -9.87 -1.06 -1.34
C LEU A 16 -9.33 -2.42 -0.89
N LEU A 17 -10.15 -3.25 -0.23
CA LEU A 17 -9.73 -4.52 0.33
C LEU A 17 -9.78 -5.68 -0.68
N ASN A 18 -10.65 -5.61 -1.68
CA ASN A 18 -10.88 -6.72 -2.60
C ASN A 18 -10.46 -6.36 -4.04
N VAL A 19 -11.00 -5.27 -4.58
CA VAL A 19 -10.79 -4.93 -5.99
C VAL A 19 -9.39 -4.35 -6.21
N CYS A 20 -8.92 -3.46 -5.34
CA CYS A 20 -7.58 -2.89 -5.49
C CYS A 20 -6.47 -3.97 -5.47
N PRO A 21 -6.40 -4.90 -4.50
CA PRO A 21 -5.39 -5.96 -4.53
C PRO A 21 -5.50 -6.82 -5.77
N PHE A 22 -6.72 -7.18 -6.20
CA PHE A 22 -6.93 -7.95 -7.44
C PHE A 22 -6.25 -7.27 -8.64
N THR A 23 -6.59 -6.01 -8.92
CA THR A 23 -6.03 -5.28 -10.06
C THR A 23 -4.52 -5.08 -9.91
N LEU A 24 -4.04 -4.70 -8.73
CA LEU A 24 -2.60 -4.44 -8.52
C LEU A 24 -1.75 -5.73 -8.58
N ARG A 25 -2.28 -6.88 -8.15
CA ARG A 25 -1.63 -8.19 -8.33
C ARG A 25 -1.47 -8.51 -9.82
N HIS A 26 -2.49 -8.21 -10.64
CA HIS A 26 -2.38 -8.37 -12.09
C HIS A 26 -1.33 -7.45 -12.72
N VAL A 27 -1.20 -6.21 -12.23
CA VAL A 27 -0.12 -5.30 -12.65
C VAL A 27 1.26 -5.87 -12.30
N ILE A 28 1.43 -6.43 -11.10
CA ILE A 28 2.70 -7.06 -10.67
C ILE A 28 2.99 -8.32 -11.49
N ASN A 29 1.98 -9.14 -11.76
CA ASN A 29 2.09 -10.33 -12.59
C ASN A 29 2.52 -9.99 -14.02
N ASP A 30 1.86 -9.02 -14.65
CA ASP A 30 2.24 -8.53 -15.97
C ASP A 30 3.70 -8.05 -15.99
N TYR A 31 4.11 -7.30 -14.97
CA TYR A 31 5.49 -6.85 -14.84
C TYR A 31 6.48 -8.01 -14.83
N TYR A 32 6.32 -8.99 -13.93
CA TYR A 32 7.33 -10.03 -13.82
C TYR A 32 7.31 -11.00 -15.01
N VAL A 33 6.14 -11.28 -15.61
CA VAL A 33 6.06 -12.11 -16.82
C VAL A 33 6.82 -11.43 -17.97
N LYS A 34 6.64 -10.13 -18.18
CA LYS A 34 7.36 -9.36 -19.22
C LYS A 34 8.86 -9.28 -18.98
N HIS A 35 9.32 -9.46 -17.74
CA HIS A 35 10.74 -9.48 -17.39
C HIS A 35 11.33 -10.90 -17.31
N GLY A 36 10.61 -11.91 -17.79
CA GLY A 36 11.11 -13.28 -17.95
C GLY A 36 11.13 -14.12 -16.67
N TYR A 37 10.45 -13.67 -15.61
CA TYR A 37 10.29 -14.47 -14.40
C TYR A 37 9.24 -15.55 -14.61
N THR A 38 9.53 -16.76 -14.14
CA THR A 38 8.69 -17.95 -14.38
C THR A 38 7.53 -18.09 -13.39
N SER A 39 7.66 -17.49 -12.22
CA SER A 39 6.66 -17.54 -11.14
C SER A 39 6.85 -16.36 -10.18
N LEU A 40 5.85 -16.14 -9.30
CA LEU A 40 5.98 -15.20 -8.20
C LEU A 40 7.15 -15.57 -7.28
N GLN A 41 7.36 -16.86 -7.02
CA GLN A 41 8.47 -17.33 -6.19
C GLN A 41 9.82 -16.96 -6.80
N ASP A 42 10.03 -17.23 -8.09
CA ASP A 42 11.24 -16.86 -8.82
C ASP A 42 11.46 -15.33 -8.82
N PHE A 43 10.40 -14.57 -9.07
CA PHE A 43 10.44 -13.11 -8.98
C PHE A 43 10.88 -12.62 -7.58
N LEU A 44 10.31 -13.18 -6.51
CA LEU A 44 10.64 -12.85 -5.13
C LEU A 44 12.10 -13.20 -4.80
N ASP A 45 12.56 -14.39 -5.17
CA ASP A 45 13.94 -14.83 -4.89
C ASP A 45 14.98 -13.98 -5.62
N LYS A 46 14.68 -13.56 -6.85
CA LYS A 46 15.58 -12.68 -7.64
C LYS A 46 15.62 -11.26 -7.09
N ASN A 47 14.51 -10.78 -6.51
CA ASN A 47 14.39 -9.41 -6.01
C ASN A 47 14.49 -9.32 -4.47
N LYS A 48 14.79 -10.41 -3.75
CA LYS A 48 14.78 -10.45 -2.28
C LYS A 48 15.73 -9.45 -1.63
N HIS A 49 16.85 -9.14 -2.26
CA HIS A 49 17.77 -8.10 -1.76
C HIS A 49 17.15 -6.71 -1.82
N ASP A 50 16.53 -6.36 -2.95
CA ASP A 50 15.88 -5.06 -3.11
C ASP A 50 14.67 -4.96 -2.19
N LEU A 51 13.86 -6.02 -2.07
CA LEU A 51 12.72 -6.07 -1.14
C LEU A 51 13.14 -6.00 0.34
N TYR A 52 14.21 -6.70 0.72
CA TYR A 52 14.74 -6.64 2.08
C TYR A 52 15.34 -5.27 2.37
N HIS A 53 15.92 -4.62 1.35
CA HIS A 53 16.25 -3.20 1.39
C HIS A 53 15.04 -2.28 1.41
N ILE A 54 13.82 -2.78 1.59
CA ILE A 54 12.62 -2.02 1.99
C ILE A 54 12.24 -2.32 3.45
N LEU A 55 12.68 -3.45 4.01
CA LEU A 55 12.55 -3.86 5.42
C LEU A 55 13.69 -3.32 6.29
N ASN A 56 14.94 -3.66 5.97
CA ASN A 56 16.13 -3.37 6.77
C ASN A 56 17.26 -2.77 5.92
N ARG A 57 17.85 -1.66 6.37
CA ARG A 57 18.89 -0.94 5.61
C ARG A 57 20.25 -1.62 5.66
N ARG A 58 20.41 -2.60 6.55
CA ARG A 58 21.67 -3.34 6.72
C ARG A 58 21.55 -4.68 6.00
N CYS A 59 22.42 -4.89 5.03
CA CYS A 59 22.48 -6.09 4.22
C CYS A 59 23.92 -6.30 3.72
N CYS A 60 24.20 -7.48 3.17
CA CYS A 60 25.50 -7.78 2.57
C CYS A 60 25.77 -7.05 1.25
N CYS A 61 24.75 -6.55 0.55
CA CYS A 61 24.96 -5.63 -0.56
C CYS A 61 25.06 -4.22 0.03
N ARG A 62 26.23 -3.58 -0.13
CA ARG A 62 26.53 -2.21 0.35
C ARG A 62 25.65 -1.11 -0.29
N ARG A 63 24.57 -1.47 -0.98
CA ARG A 63 23.61 -0.55 -1.60
C ARG A 63 22.57 -0.15 -0.56
N ILE A 64 22.60 1.10 -0.14
CA ILE A 64 21.50 1.68 0.63
C ILE A 64 20.58 2.36 -0.38
N GLN A 65 19.40 1.78 -0.63
CA GLN A 65 18.37 2.50 -1.36
C GLN A 65 17.61 3.42 -0.38
N SER A 66 17.50 4.71 -0.71
CA SER A 66 16.60 5.64 -0.02
C SER A 66 15.14 5.27 -0.33
N ARG A 67 14.29 5.15 0.69
CA ARG A 67 12.96 4.54 0.56
C ARG A 67 11.83 5.55 0.57
N VAL A 68 10.78 5.25 -0.20
CA VAL A 68 9.50 5.97 -0.21
C VAL A 68 8.46 5.28 0.69
N THR A 69 8.55 3.96 0.92
CA THR A 69 7.59 3.21 1.78
C THR A 69 8.25 1.97 2.37
N PRO A 70 8.27 1.77 3.71
CA PRO A 70 8.91 0.62 4.36
C PRO A 70 8.05 -0.65 4.28
N MET A 71 8.69 -1.81 4.28
CA MET A 71 8.07 -3.13 4.46
C MET A 71 8.22 -3.55 5.92
N ASN A 72 7.19 -4.18 6.48
CA ASN A 72 7.25 -4.70 7.85
C ASN A 72 7.69 -6.17 7.90
N ARG A 73 7.98 -6.67 9.11
CA ARG A 73 8.47 -8.04 9.28
C ARG A 73 7.39 -9.10 9.00
N SER A 74 6.14 -8.85 9.38
CA SER A 74 5.02 -9.76 9.10
C SER A 74 4.79 -9.93 7.60
N GLN A 75 4.85 -8.85 6.81
CA GLN A 75 4.79 -8.86 5.34
C GLN A 75 5.95 -9.64 4.74
N TRP A 76 7.16 -9.46 5.28
CA TRP A 76 8.32 -10.25 4.87
C TRP A 76 8.10 -11.74 5.16
N ASP A 77 7.66 -12.07 6.37
CA ASP A 77 7.43 -13.44 6.79
C ASP A 77 6.20 -14.06 6.11
N LEU A 78 5.31 -13.29 5.47
CA LEU A 78 4.27 -13.82 4.57
C LEU A 78 4.89 -14.36 3.27
N LEU A 79 5.91 -13.69 2.75
CA LEU A 79 6.53 -13.97 1.45
C LEU A 79 7.74 -14.90 1.52
N PHE A 80 8.50 -14.83 2.62
CA PHE A 80 9.80 -15.48 2.76
C PHE A 80 9.86 -16.35 4.00
N SER A 81 10.65 -17.41 3.93
CA SER A 81 11.01 -18.27 5.06
C SER A 81 12.51 -18.24 5.26
N LYS A 82 12.95 -18.23 6.52
CA LYS A 82 14.39 -18.31 6.83
C LYS A 82 14.91 -19.70 6.47
N ASN A 83 16.01 -19.75 5.75
CA ASN A 83 16.73 -20.99 5.43
C ASN A 83 17.93 -21.18 6.39
N SER A 84 18.57 -22.35 6.31
CA SER A 84 19.77 -22.67 7.09
C SER A 84 21.06 -22.10 6.50
N SER A 85 20.97 -21.35 5.39
CA SER A 85 22.13 -20.85 4.66
C SER A 85 22.73 -19.63 5.35
N SER A 86 24.05 -19.54 5.33
CA SER A 86 24.76 -18.32 5.73
C SER A 86 24.83 -17.33 4.57
N CYS A 87 25.11 -16.06 4.86
CA CYS A 87 25.33 -15.08 3.81
C CYS A 87 26.64 -15.42 3.06
N PRO A 88 26.62 -15.61 1.73
CA PRO A 88 27.82 -15.93 0.95
C PRO A 88 28.93 -14.87 1.04
N LYS A 89 28.57 -13.63 1.39
CA LYS A 89 29.51 -12.51 1.56
C LYS A 89 30.04 -12.38 2.99
N GLY A 90 29.80 -13.36 3.86
CA GLY A 90 30.26 -13.37 5.25
C GLY A 90 29.59 -12.33 6.15
N TYR A 91 28.45 -11.75 5.73
CA TYR A 91 27.72 -10.81 6.57
C TYR A 91 27.06 -11.54 7.75
N THR A 92 27.39 -11.11 8.97
CA THR A 92 26.98 -11.79 10.22
C THR A 92 25.63 -11.34 10.77
N GLY A 93 25.04 -10.27 10.22
CA GLY A 93 23.71 -9.80 10.60
C GLY A 93 22.58 -10.45 9.80
N ASP A 94 21.34 -10.06 10.13
CA ASP A 94 20.14 -10.49 9.40
C ASP A 94 20.20 -10.05 7.93
N CYS A 95 20.16 -11.02 7.01
CA CYS A 95 20.46 -10.83 5.60
C CYS A 95 19.48 -11.62 4.73
N PRO A 96 18.98 -11.06 3.61
CA PRO A 96 18.06 -11.74 2.72
C PRO A 96 18.65 -12.98 2.03
N CYS A 97 19.98 -13.17 2.04
CA CYS A 97 20.59 -14.43 1.61
C CYS A 97 20.17 -15.62 2.49
N GLN A 98 19.75 -15.36 3.73
CA GLN A 98 19.29 -16.37 4.70
C GLN A 98 17.80 -16.68 4.54
N TYR A 99 17.18 -16.23 3.46
CA TYR A 99 15.75 -16.40 3.22
C TYR A 99 15.51 -16.85 1.80
N ASP A 100 14.50 -17.69 1.62
CA ASP A 100 13.97 -18.07 0.32
C ASP A 100 12.49 -17.72 0.27
N ALA A 101 12.02 -17.39 -0.94
CA ALA A 101 10.60 -17.21 -1.17
C ALA A 101 9.86 -18.50 -0.79
N LYS A 102 8.72 -18.37 -0.11
CA LYS A 102 7.97 -19.54 0.35
C LYS A 102 7.56 -20.42 -0.84
N PRO A 103 7.73 -21.75 -0.74
CA PRO A 103 7.24 -22.67 -1.75
C PRO A 103 5.73 -22.49 -1.95
N GLY A 104 5.31 -22.34 -3.20
CA GLY A 104 3.89 -22.18 -3.53
C GLY A 104 3.28 -20.83 -3.11
N VAL A 105 4.09 -19.81 -2.85
CA VAL A 105 3.59 -18.45 -2.62
C VAL A 105 2.78 -17.97 -3.83
N ILE A 106 1.52 -17.63 -3.59
CA ILE A 106 0.60 -17.08 -4.59
C ILE A 106 0.35 -15.60 -4.34
N SER A 107 -0.03 -14.87 -5.38
CA SER A 107 -0.27 -13.42 -5.30
C SER A 107 -1.39 -13.05 -4.32
N ASP A 108 -2.26 -13.99 -3.94
CA ASP A 108 -3.39 -13.73 -3.06
C ASP A 108 -3.02 -13.32 -1.63
N VAL A 109 -1.79 -13.62 -1.21
CA VAL A 109 -1.25 -13.16 0.07
C VAL A 109 -0.86 -11.68 0.06
N MET A 110 -0.84 -11.03 -1.12
CA MET A 110 -0.47 -9.63 -1.26
C MET A 110 -1.68 -8.72 -1.09
N ASP A 111 -1.80 -8.09 0.08
CA ASP A 111 -2.80 -7.05 0.31
C ASP A 111 -2.47 -5.75 -0.47
N ILE A 112 -3.38 -4.78 -0.40
CA ILE A 112 -3.20 -3.49 -1.09
C ILE A 112 -1.88 -2.80 -0.69
N THR A 113 -1.49 -2.92 0.58
CA THR A 113 -0.26 -2.35 1.14
C THR A 113 0.96 -2.93 0.45
N LEU A 114 1.04 -4.26 0.40
CA LEU A 114 2.16 -4.99 -0.18
C LEU A 114 2.21 -4.80 -1.70
N CYS A 115 1.05 -4.78 -2.36
CA CYS A 115 0.97 -4.47 -3.78
C CYS A 115 1.51 -3.08 -4.11
N CYS A 116 1.05 -2.03 -3.41
CA CYS A 116 1.56 -0.67 -3.59
C CYS A 116 3.07 -0.60 -3.32
N LEU A 117 3.55 -1.30 -2.28
CA LEU A 117 4.97 -1.35 -1.94
C LEU A 117 5.81 -1.96 -3.08
N PHE A 118 5.38 -3.08 -3.63
CA PHE A 118 6.05 -3.76 -4.74
C PHE A 118 6.13 -2.87 -5.97
N ILE A 119 5.00 -2.27 -6.35
CA ILE A 119 4.94 -1.40 -7.52
C ILE A 119 5.86 -0.19 -7.36
N LYS A 120 5.84 0.45 -6.18
CA LYS A 120 6.61 1.66 -5.92
C LYS A 120 8.12 1.45 -5.71
N ASN A 121 8.58 0.24 -5.43
CA ASN A 121 9.99 -0.02 -5.17
C ASN A 121 10.64 -0.93 -6.21
N ILE A 122 9.90 -1.85 -6.82
CA ILE A 122 10.42 -2.83 -7.78
C ILE A 122 9.93 -2.51 -9.20
N CYS A 123 8.62 -2.33 -9.39
CA CYS A 123 8.04 -2.12 -10.72
C CYS A 123 8.14 -0.66 -11.24
N THR A 124 9.01 0.16 -10.65
CA THR A 124 9.04 1.63 -10.87
C THR A 124 9.29 2.06 -12.31
N ARG A 125 9.92 1.20 -13.12
CA ARG A 125 10.29 1.48 -14.51
C ARG A 125 9.37 0.84 -15.53
N HIS A 126 8.26 0.23 -15.09
CA HIS A 126 7.31 -0.37 -16.01
C HIS A 126 6.53 0.72 -16.75
N ALA A 127 6.71 0.81 -18.06
CA ALA A 127 6.14 1.88 -18.90
C ALA A 127 4.60 1.98 -18.82
N GLY A 128 3.92 0.88 -18.45
CA GLY A 128 2.46 0.84 -18.29
C GLY A 128 1.93 1.20 -16.90
N ILE A 129 2.79 1.57 -15.94
CA ILE A 129 2.33 1.89 -14.58
C ILE A 129 2.38 3.39 -14.32
N ASN A 130 1.20 4.00 -14.19
CA ASN A 130 1.06 5.37 -13.72
C ASN A 130 1.19 5.44 -12.19
N MET A 131 2.34 5.95 -11.69
CA MET A 131 2.59 6.05 -10.24
C MET A 131 1.61 6.97 -9.50
N SER A 132 1.03 7.97 -10.17
CA SER A 132 0.04 8.85 -9.54
C SER A 132 -1.26 8.11 -9.19
N HIS A 133 -1.60 7.06 -9.95
CA HIS A 133 -2.74 6.17 -9.67
C HIS A 133 -2.46 5.30 -8.44
N VAL A 134 -1.24 4.75 -8.34
CA VAL A 134 -0.81 3.97 -7.17
C VAL A 134 -0.80 4.85 -5.91
N ASP A 135 -0.34 6.09 -6.02
CA ASP A 135 -0.35 7.04 -4.90
C ASP A 135 -1.74 7.47 -4.48
N THR A 136 -2.66 7.65 -5.44
CA THR A 136 -4.06 7.95 -5.16
C THR A 136 -4.72 6.81 -4.38
N ILE A 137 -4.56 5.56 -4.84
CA ILE A 137 -5.10 4.37 -4.17
C ILE A 137 -4.54 4.29 -2.74
N ARG A 138 -3.23 4.40 -2.56
CA ARG A 138 -2.58 4.35 -1.25
C ARG A 138 -3.08 5.45 -0.31
N THR A 139 -3.23 6.67 -0.80
CA THR A 139 -3.67 7.82 0.00
C THR A 139 -5.10 7.64 0.48
N ILE A 140 -6.02 7.26 -0.41
CA ILE A 140 -7.42 7.02 -0.06
C ILE A 140 -7.55 5.84 0.89
N ARG A 141 -6.76 4.78 0.67
CA ARG A 141 -6.66 3.63 1.57
C ARG A 141 -6.28 4.07 2.99
N ASN A 142 -5.26 4.90 3.12
CA ASN A 142 -4.85 5.43 4.42
C ASN A 142 -5.96 6.26 5.07
N HIS A 143 -6.66 7.11 4.32
CA HIS A 143 -7.79 7.87 4.85
C HIS A 143 -8.91 6.96 5.40
N ILE A 144 -9.23 5.87 4.69
CA ILE A 144 -10.27 4.94 5.11
C ILE A 144 -9.83 4.10 6.33
N ILE A 145 -8.63 3.53 6.31
CA ILE A 145 -8.11 2.72 7.44
C ILE A 145 -7.98 3.55 8.71
N HIS A 146 -7.53 4.80 8.59
CA HIS A 146 -7.26 5.65 9.74
C HIS A 146 -8.47 6.46 10.20
N ALA A 147 -9.61 6.39 9.49
CA ALA A 147 -10.84 7.07 9.87
C ALA A 147 -11.29 6.69 11.28
N GLU A 148 -11.62 7.71 12.09
CA GLU A 148 -12.10 7.50 13.47
C GLU A 148 -13.50 6.88 13.50
N LYS A 149 -14.29 7.13 12.45
CA LYS A 149 -15.68 6.67 12.31
C LYS A 149 -15.82 5.97 10.97
N ALA A 150 -16.58 4.88 10.95
CA ALA A 150 -16.90 4.12 9.74
C ALA A 150 -18.03 4.80 8.96
N HIS A 151 -17.81 6.05 8.56
CA HIS A 151 -18.84 6.92 8.02
C HIS A 151 -18.25 7.79 6.92
N LEU A 152 -18.91 7.82 5.76
CA LEU A 152 -18.48 8.59 4.61
C LEU A 152 -19.65 9.37 4.03
N ASP A 153 -19.59 10.71 4.10
CA ASP A 153 -20.61 11.56 3.48
C ASP A 153 -20.58 11.41 1.95
N VAL A 154 -21.61 11.91 1.28
CA VAL A 154 -21.83 11.68 -0.15
C VAL A 154 -20.73 12.30 -1.02
N LEU A 155 -20.22 13.48 -0.64
CA LEU A 155 -19.21 14.20 -1.41
C LEU A 155 -17.87 13.49 -1.28
N THR A 156 -17.48 13.13 -0.06
CA THR A 156 -16.24 12.38 0.20
C THR A 156 -16.29 11.00 -0.47
N TYR A 157 -17.43 10.31 -0.38
CA TYR A 157 -17.64 9.02 -1.07
C TYR A 157 -17.45 9.14 -2.57
N ASN A 158 -18.16 10.05 -3.23
CA ASN A 158 -18.06 10.23 -4.67
C ASN A 158 -16.63 10.62 -5.09
N GLY A 159 -15.97 11.48 -4.31
CA GLY A 159 -14.58 11.86 -4.55
C GLY A 159 -13.61 10.69 -4.47
N TYR A 160 -13.70 9.88 -3.40
CA TYR A 160 -12.84 8.71 -3.22
C TYR A 160 -13.15 7.62 -4.25
N TRP A 161 -14.43 7.28 -4.42
CA TRP A 161 -14.88 6.25 -5.33
C TRP A 161 -14.41 6.49 -6.75
N ASN A 162 -14.68 7.68 -7.31
CA ASN A 162 -14.33 7.99 -8.70
C ASN A 162 -12.82 8.00 -8.92
N ARG A 163 -12.04 8.53 -7.96
CA ARG A 163 -10.57 8.54 -8.05
C ARG A 163 -9.98 7.14 -8.04
N VAL A 164 -10.45 6.27 -7.14
CA VAL A 164 -9.99 4.87 -7.09
C VAL A 164 -10.45 4.10 -8.33
N ARG A 165 -11.73 4.22 -8.72
CA ARG A 165 -12.29 3.60 -9.92
C ARG A 165 -11.50 3.95 -11.16
N PHE A 166 -11.25 5.24 -11.40
CA PHE A 166 -10.47 5.70 -12.54
C PHE A 166 -9.05 5.14 -12.52
N ALA A 167 -8.36 5.23 -11.38
CA ALA A 167 -7.01 4.70 -11.21
C ALA A 167 -6.94 3.18 -11.49
N LEU A 168 -7.91 2.40 -11.00
CA LEU A 168 -7.96 0.95 -11.21
C LEU A 168 -8.22 0.59 -12.67
N LEU A 169 -9.19 1.24 -13.31
CA LEU A 169 -9.54 0.94 -14.70
C LEU A 169 -8.39 1.28 -15.66
N ASP A 170 -7.71 2.41 -15.44
CA ASP A 170 -6.52 2.77 -16.22
C ASP A 170 -5.37 1.75 -16.04
N LEU A 171 -5.06 1.38 -14.79
CA LEU A 171 -4.06 0.36 -14.49
C LEU A 171 -4.42 -1.01 -15.10
N ALA A 172 -5.69 -1.41 -15.02
CA ALA A 172 -6.20 -2.66 -15.57
C ALA A 172 -6.12 -2.69 -17.10
N ASN A 173 -6.43 -1.57 -17.76
CA ASN A 173 -6.35 -1.42 -19.21
C ASN A 173 -4.92 -1.63 -19.74
N ASN A 174 -3.91 -1.20 -18.98
CA ASN A 174 -2.49 -1.40 -19.33
C ASN A 174 -2.01 -2.85 -19.14
N VAL A 175 -2.79 -3.69 -18.45
CA VAL A 175 -2.49 -5.12 -18.28
C VAL A 175 -3.11 -5.94 -19.42
N SER A 176 -4.44 -5.96 -19.53
CA SER A 176 -5.15 -6.66 -20.61
C SER A 176 -6.64 -6.30 -20.66
N PRO A 177 -7.32 -6.50 -21.81
CA PRO A 177 -8.76 -6.32 -21.91
C PRO A 177 -9.56 -7.18 -20.92
N LYS A 178 -9.10 -8.39 -20.63
CA LYS A 178 -9.77 -9.27 -19.66
C LYS A 178 -9.71 -8.67 -18.25
N VAL A 179 -8.53 -8.26 -17.79
CA VAL A 179 -8.35 -7.67 -16.46
C VAL A 179 -9.14 -6.36 -16.32
N TYR A 180 -9.22 -5.56 -17.38
CA TYR A 180 -10.09 -4.39 -17.43
C TYR A 180 -11.56 -4.74 -17.21
N THR A 181 -12.09 -5.70 -17.97
CA THR A 181 -13.49 -6.14 -17.87
C THR A 181 -13.79 -6.73 -16.49
N ASP A 182 -12.92 -7.60 -15.97
CA ASP A 182 -13.09 -8.22 -14.65
C ASP A 182 -13.09 -7.14 -13.56
N THR A 183 -12.15 -6.17 -13.62
CA THR A 183 -12.09 -5.04 -12.68
C THR A 183 -13.36 -4.17 -12.76
N LEU A 184 -13.84 -3.88 -13.97
CA LEU A 184 -15.05 -3.07 -14.18
C LEU A 184 -16.29 -3.76 -13.58
N ASN A 185 -16.44 -5.05 -13.81
CA ASN A 185 -17.56 -5.84 -13.29
C ASN A 185 -17.55 -5.84 -11.75
N MET A 186 -16.40 -6.10 -11.12
CA MET A 186 -16.27 -6.06 -9.66
C MET A 186 -16.64 -4.67 -9.08
N ILE A 187 -16.27 -3.59 -9.77
CA ILE A 187 -16.64 -2.23 -9.35
C ILE A 187 -18.16 -2.03 -9.45
N GLN A 188 -18.78 -2.41 -10.56
CA GLN A 188 -20.23 -2.26 -10.78
C GLN A 188 -21.06 -3.09 -9.79
N GLU A 189 -20.61 -4.30 -9.48
CA GLU A 189 -21.20 -5.14 -8.44
C GLU A 189 -21.17 -4.44 -7.07
N LEU A 190 -20.04 -3.82 -6.72
CA LEU A 190 -19.93 -3.10 -5.44
C LEU A 190 -20.76 -1.80 -5.40
N GLU A 191 -20.91 -1.08 -6.51
CA GLU A 191 -21.75 0.13 -6.57
C GLU A 191 -23.20 -0.18 -6.22
N THR A 192 -23.70 -1.31 -6.73
CA THR A 192 -25.09 -1.73 -6.58
C THR A 192 -25.34 -2.60 -5.34
N ARG A 193 -24.28 -3.13 -4.71
CA ARG A 193 -24.38 -3.99 -3.52
C ARG A 193 -25.07 -3.27 -2.36
N VAL A 194 -26.07 -3.93 -1.80
CA VAL A 194 -26.67 -3.55 -0.51
C VAL A 194 -25.72 -3.97 0.60
N MET A 195 -25.31 -3.02 1.44
CA MET A 195 -24.45 -3.28 2.59
C MET A 195 -25.31 -3.41 3.84
N ASN A 196 -25.19 -4.52 4.57
CA ASN A 196 -25.83 -4.65 5.87
C ASN A 196 -24.86 -4.31 7.02
N ALA A 197 -25.41 -4.03 8.20
CA ALA A 197 -24.62 -3.61 9.37
C ALA A 197 -23.61 -4.68 9.84
N SER A 198 -23.93 -5.96 9.65
CA SER A 198 -23.03 -7.06 10.02
C SER A 198 -21.78 -7.06 9.14
N GLU A 199 -21.96 -6.96 7.82
CA GLU A 199 -20.86 -6.88 6.85
C GLU A 199 -19.97 -5.66 7.12
N ILE A 200 -20.58 -4.50 7.39
CA ILE A 200 -19.84 -3.28 7.75
C ILE A 200 -19.05 -3.51 9.03
N GLY A 201 -19.64 -4.19 10.03
CA GLY A 201 -18.96 -4.58 11.26
C GLY A 201 -17.74 -5.47 11.03
N GLU A 202 -17.84 -6.45 10.13
CA GLU A 202 -16.72 -7.33 9.75
C GLU A 202 -15.62 -6.58 9.01
N ILE A 203 -15.98 -5.75 8.03
CA ILE A 203 -15.06 -4.88 7.31
C ILE A 203 -14.28 -3.99 8.28
N ARG A 204 -14.95 -3.41 9.27
CA ARG A 204 -14.29 -2.59 10.30
C ARG A 204 -13.26 -3.40 11.09
N LYS A 205 -13.56 -4.64 11.48
CA LYS A 205 -12.60 -5.51 12.17
C LYS A 205 -11.36 -5.72 11.30
N LEU A 206 -11.55 -6.06 10.02
CA LEU A 206 -10.45 -6.26 9.07
C LEU A 206 -9.58 -5.01 8.92
N LEU A 207 -10.19 -3.82 8.82
CA LEU A 207 -9.43 -2.56 8.72
C LEU A 207 -8.71 -2.20 10.02
N VAL A 208 -9.28 -2.50 11.19
CA VAL A 208 -8.61 -2.31 12.49
C VAL A 208 -7.38 -3.20 12.59
N ASP A 209 -7.45 -4.43 12.10
CA ASP A 209 -6.29 -5.33 12.08
C ASP A 209 -5.19 -4.79 11.15
N GLN A 210 -5.56 -4.27 9.97
CA GLN A 210 -4.61 -3.57 9.10
C GLN A 210 -4.02 -2.31 9.74
N LYS A 211 -4.84 -1.49 10.43
CA LYS A 211 -4.37 -0.29 11.16
C LYS A 211 -3.39 -0.65 12.27
N ARG A 212 -3.64 -1.73 13.02
CA ARG A 212 -2.75 -2.18 14.10
C ARG A 212 -1.38 -2.59 13.57
N ILE A 213 -1.34 -3.24 12.40
CA ILE A 213 -0.11 -3.56 11.70
C ILE A 213 0.66 -2.26 11.39
N GLU A 214 0.00 -1.25 10.81
CA GLU A 214 0.65 0.03 10.45
C GLU A 214 1.09 0.89 11.65
N VAL A 215 0.29 1.01 12.72
CA VAL A 215 0.64 1.86 13.88
C VAL A 215 1.82 1.30 14.68
N LEU A 216 1.93 -0.02 14.81
CA LEU A 216 3.10 -0.65 15.44
C LEU A 216 4.39 -0.35 14.66
N GLU A 217 4.29 -0.01 13.37
CA GLU A 217 5.43 0.28 12.51
C GLU A 217 5.95 1.71 12.66
N GLU A 218 5.08 2.72 12.79
CA GLU A 218 5.51 4.10 13.05
C GLU A 218 6.26 4.19 14.39
N VAL A 219 5.76 3.53 15.44
CA VAL A 219 6.41 3.48 16.75
C VAL A 219 7.74 2.71 16.69
N CYS A 220 7.84 1.63 15.92
CA CYS A 220 9.10 0.88 15.75
C CYS A 220 10.14 1.66 14.93
N ILE A 221 9.73 2.42 13.92
CA ILE A 221 10.61 3.30 13.15
C ILE A 221 11.13 4.42 14.06
N LEU A 222 10.26 5.07 14.83
CA LEU A 222 10.64 6.13 15.78
C LEU A 222 11.56 5.61 16.89
N ASN A 223 11.32 4.42 17.45
CA ASN A 223 12.17 3.84 18.50
C ASN A 223 13.58 3.43 18.00
N LYS A 224 13.72 3.01 16.73
CA LYS A 224 15.04 2.73 16.13
C LYS A 224 15.82 4.00 15.82
N HIS A 225 15.14 5.11 15.52
CA HIS A 225 15.79 6.41 15.30
C HIS A 225 16.09 7.15 16.63
N GLY A 226 15.28 6.94 17.67
CA GLY A 226 15.49 7.48 19.02
C GLY A 226 16.69 6.88 19.75
N ARG A 227 17.06 5.62 19.47
CA ARG A 227 18.27 5.01 20.07
C ARG A 227 19.57 5.59 19.51
N SER A 228 19.59 6.05 18.25
CA SER A 228 20.74 6.75 17.67
C SER A 228 20.87 8.22 18.13
N ALA A 229 19.79 8.81 18.66
CA ALA A 229 19.78 10.19 19.15
C ALA A 229 20.10 10.32 20.65
N SER A 230 20.23 9.21 21.38
CA SER A 230 20.46 9.22 22.84
C SER A 230 21.88 9.62 23.31
N LYS A 231 22.69 10.24 22.44
CA LYS A 231 23.94 10.94 22.83
C LYS A 231 23.86 12.47 22.78
N SER A 232 22.69 13.07 22.59
CA SER A 232 22.51 14.52 22.80
C SER A 232 21.40 14.81 23.82
N ARG A 233 21.78 15.55 24.86
CA ARG A 233 20.98 15.89 26.05
C ARG A 233 19.84 16.87 25.73
N ARG A 234 18.75 16.69 26.51
CA ARG A 234 17.89 17.71 27.15
C ARG A 234 17.25 18.79 26.25
N GLN A 235 15.94 18.68 26.04
CA GLN A 235 14.89 19.45 26.75
C GLN A 235 13.52 19.08 26.18
N GLY A 236 12.57 18.80 27.07
CA GLY A 236 11.22 18.37 26.72
C GLY A 236 10.42 19.47 26.04
N LYS A 237 9.70 19.08 24.99
CA LYS A 237 8.46 19.75 24.59
C LYS A 237 7.58 18.71 23.90
N ILE A 238 6.50 18.34 24.59
CA ILE A 238 5.40 17.56 24.02
C ILE A 238 4.77 18.44 22.95
N ILE A 239 4.93 18.08 21.67
CA ILE A 239 4.20 18.73 20.58
C ILE A 239 2.81 18.10 20.57
N ARG A 240 1.84 18.83 21.16
CA ARG A 240 0.41 18.64 20.87
C ARG A 240 0.19 19.12 19.42
N MET A 241 -0.22 18.21 18.53
CA MET A 241 -0.81 18.62 17.26
C MET A 241 -2.25 19.07 17.55
N THR A 242 -2.46 20.39 17.56
CA THR A 242 -3.78 21.00 17.52
C THR A 242 -3.86 21.93 16.32
N ASN A 243 -4.97 21.76 15.59
CA ASN A 243 -5.68 22.68 14.72
C ASN A 243 -5.25 22.82 13.25
N PHE A 244 -6.17 22.34 12.42
CA PHE A 244 -6.63 22.95 11.17
C PHE A 244 -6.63 24.47 11.26
N ASP A 245 -6.11 25.12 10.22
CA ASP A 245 -6.61 26.42 9.77
C ASP A 245 -6.92 26.33 8.27
N ASN A 246 -8.15 26.74 7.97
CA ASN A 246 -8.64 27.08 6.65
C ASN A 246 -7.86 28.28 6.12
N ASP A 247 -7.58 28.28 4.81
CA ASP A 247 -7.80 29.40 3.89
C ASP A 247 -6.76 29.35 2.76
N HIS A 248 -7.25 29.09 1.54
CA HIS A 248 -7.12 30.01 0.41
C HIS A 248 -7.70 29.41 -0.87
N ILE A 249 -8.84 29.97 -1.25
CA ILE A 249 -9.44 29.94 -2.59
C ILE A 249 -8.64 30.94 -3.45
N PRO A 250 -8.11 30.57 -4.63
CA PRO A 250 -7.62 31.56 -5.57
C PRO A 250 -8.78 32.16 -6.36
N VAL A 251 -9.01 33.46 -6.14
CA VAL A 251 -9.90 34.30 -6.93
C VAL A 251 -9.25 34.62 -8.28
N LEU A 252 -10.03 34.46 -9.35
CA LEU A 252 -9.73 34.92 -10.71
C LEU A 252 -9.51 36.45 -10.71
N SER A 253 -8.38 36.90 -11.23
CA SER A 253 -8.15 38.32 -11.55
C SER A 253 -7.91 38.47 -13.05
N THR A 254 -8.92 39.00 -13.72
CA THR A 254 -8.79 39.71 -14.99
C THR A 254 -7.91 40.95 -14.81
N LYS A 255 -7.02 41.22 -15.77
CA LYS A 255 -6.66 42.57 -16.19
C LYS A 255 -5.98 42.56 -17.54
N SER A 256 -6.63 43.28 -18.46
CA SER A 256 -6.19 43.68 -19.79
C SER A 256 -5.12 44.79 -19.73
N ILE A 257 -4.74 45.24 -20.93
CA ILE A 257 -4.02 46.47 -21.33
C ILE A 257 -2.53 46.17 -21.56
N LEU A 258 -1.94 46.29 -22.76
CA LEU A 258 -2.17 47.16 -23.93
C LEU A 258 -2.25 46.37 -25.24
#